data_AF-A0A7C0URL9-F1
#
_entry.id   AF-A0A7C0URL9-F1
#
_cell.length_a   1.000
_cell.length_b   1.000
_cell.length_c   1.000
_cell.angle_alpha   90.00
_cell.angle_beta   90.00
_cell.angle_gamma   90.00
#
_symmetry.space_group_name_H-M   'P 1'
#
loop_
_entity.id
_entity.type
_entity.pdbx_description
1 polymer ?
#
loop_
_entity_poly.entity_id
_entity_poly.type
_entity_poly.pdbx_seq_one_letter_code
_entity_poly.pdbx_strand_id
1 'polypeptide(L)'
;MAKGDESGEKSKLYVLKPLVEHWPAIKKPKGHVHFRQKILWTGICLIMYYVLTQVLLYGVNPETLDMFAGYRAIIAGASGSIMHLGIGPIVTGSIIMQLFVGAKIIKLDLQKSEDKALYQGVQKVVIMLMIIVEAIPQVFGYLSPSHSLINMLGGTGARAVIIAQLFMGGFIVFWMDELISKWGIGSGVSLFIAAGVSEAIITGTFNWFPQTSGAMSVTNPPAGTLPKTIYLISNMSLGDLVGGGFEKIFISPPNPIIALIGTIVIFFGVVYAESSKVELPLTHARVRGARGRYPLRLMYASNIPVILMAALLANVNMFALIFWGRLSNFPILGHAWWLGKYMPGSTQPVAGLAWYLYSPRGLHTWLFPMIDPRYAGYLAGHAPWQMMLKIVVYGVVFIIGAIFFGKFWIETTNMGPEAVARQIEGSGMQIPG
;
A
#
# COMPACT_ATOMS: atom_id res chain seq x y z
N MET A 1 -16.50 39.01 30.28
CA MET A 1 -16.44 38.04 31.39
C MET A 1 -17.51 36.98 31.17
N ALA A 2 -17.10 35.82 30.70
CA ALA A 2 -17.86 34.57 30.79
C ALA A 2 -16.79 33.48 30.93
N LYS A 3 -16.49 33.13 32.19
CA LYS A 3 -15.70 31.93 32.53
C LYS A 3 -16.61 30.74 32.19
N GLY A 4 -16.38 30.12 31.04
CA GLY A 4 -16.96 28.83 30.69
C GLY A 4 -15.93 27.73 30.96
N ASP A 5 -16.18 26.95 32.01
CA ASP A 5 -15.57 25.67 32.40
C ASP A 5 -14.26 25.23 31.71
N GLU A 6 -13.14 25.52 32.38
CA GLU A 6 -11.89 24.77 32.26
C GLU A 6 -12.00 23.46 33.06
N SER A 7 -12.74 22.46 32.56
CA SER A 7 -12.71 21.10 33.15
C SER A 7 -12.98 19.99 32.12
N GLY A 8 -12.52 20.16 30.88
CA GLY A 8 -12.42 19.04 29.95
C GLY A 8 -11.28 18.11 30.38
N GLU A 9 -11.61 16.91 30.88
CA GLU A 9 -10.64 15.85 31.21
C GLU A 9 -9.52 15.77 30.16
N LYS A 10 -8.29 16.08 30.56
CA LYS A 10 -7.11 15.98 29.69
C LYS A 10 -7.00 14.53 29.20
N SER A 11 -6.84 14.36 27.89
CA SER A 11 -6.74 13.03 27.26
C SER A 11 -5.68 12.16 27.94
N LYS A 12 -5.96 10.87 28.15
CA LYS A 12 -5.04 9.91 28.78
C LYS A 12 -3.68 9.78 28.07
N LEU A 13 -3.56 10.32 26.84
CA LEU A 13 -2.32 10.40 26.07
C LEU A 13 -1.29 11.39 26.60
N TYR A 14 -1.68 12.34 27.45
CA TYR A 14 -0.72 13.24 28.09
C TYR A 14 0.30 12.48 28.96
N VAL A 15 0.01 11.24 29.35
CA VAL A 15 0.97 10.33 30.03
C VAL A 15 2.17 10.01 29.14
N LEU A 16 2.03 10.03 27.81
CA LEU A 16 3.11 9.78 26.85
C LEU A 16 3.91 11.04 26.49
N LYS A 17 3.50 12.22 26.97
CA LYS A 17 4.18 13.50 26.73
C LYS A 17 5.70 13.47 27.01
N PRO A 18 6.22 12.90 28.11
CA PRO A 18 7.67 12.84 28.33
C PRO A 18 8.41 12.01 27.28
N LEU A 19 7.79 10.95 26.73
CA LEU A 19 8.38 10.12 25.69
C LEU A 19 8.37 10.83 24.32
N VAL A 20 7.33 11.63 24.07
CA VAL A 20 7.19 12.46 22.86
C VAL A 20 8.21 13.61 22.84
N GLU A 21 8.47 14.25 23.98
CA GLU A 21 9.39 15.41 24.07
C GLU A 21 10.86 15.04 23.89
N HIS A 22 11.26 13.83 24.27
CA HIS A 22 12.64 13.34 24.13
C HIS A 22 12.90 12.59 22.82
N TRP A 23 11.88 12.39 21.99
CA TRP A 23 12.02 11.60 20.77
C TRP A 23 12.74 12.36 19.65
N PRO A 24 13.70 11.73 18.93
CA PRO A 24 14.35 12.37 17.80
C PRO A 24 13.34 12.69 16.70
N ALA A 25 13.17 13.98 16.40
CA ALA A 25 12.29 14.46 15.35
C ALA A 25 13.06 15.37 14.40
N ILE A 26 12.78 15.25 13.10
CA ILE A 26 13.39 16.14 12.10
C ILE A 26 12.87 17.56 12.34
N LYS A 27 13.77 18.54 12.49
CA LYS A 27 13.38 19.93 12.71
C LYS A 27 12.68 20.47 11.46
N LYS A 28 11.55 21.16 11.66
CA LYS A 28 10.88 21.89 10.56
C LYS A 28 11.78 23.06 10.13
N PRO A 29 11.83 23.39 8.84
CA PRO A 29 12.59 24.54 8.35
C PRO A 29 12.03 25.83 8.99
N LYS A 30 12.93 26.75 9.39
CA LYS A 30 12.55 28.02 10.03
C LYS A 30 11.89 29.02 9.06
N GLY A 31 12.09 28.83 7.75
CA GLY A 31 11.57 29.69 6.69
C GLY A 31 11.16 28.90 5.45
N HIS A 32 10.77 29.60 4.40
CA HIS A 32 10.42 28.98 3.13
C HIS A 32 11.63 28.27 2.52
N VAL A 33 11.48 26.96 2.27
CA VAL A 33 12.49 26.16 1.56
C VAL A 33 12.38 26.44 0.06
N HIS A 34 13.49 26.84 -0.57
CA HIS A 34 13.54 27.07 -2.01
C HIS A 34 13.21 25.79 -2.79
N PHE A 35 12.55 25.94 -3.94
CA PHE A 35 12.11 24.81 -4.77
C PHE A 35 13.24 23.86 -5.17
N ARG A 36 14.43 24.39 -5.51
CA ARG A 36 15.62 23.59 -5.83
C ARG A 36 16.02 22.66 -4.68
N GLN A 37 15.96 23.16 -3.44
CA GLN A 37 16.29 22.36 -2.26
C GLN A 37 15.21 21.30 -1.99
N LYS A 38 13.93 21.61 -2.24
CA LYS A 38 12.86 20.61 -2.16
C LYS A 38 13.05 19.48 -3.16
N ILE A 39 13.38 19.80 -4.41
CA ILE A 39 13.71 18.79 -5.43
C ILE A 39 14.92 17.96 -4.99
N LEU A 40 15.99 18.60 -4.53
CA LEU A 40 17.21 17.91 -4.13
C LEU A 40 16.94 16.88 -3.02
N TRP A 41 16.22 17.27 -1.95
CA TRP A 41 15.86 16.34 -0.88
C TRP A 41 14.96 15.21 -1.36
N THR A 42 13.97 15.54 -2.20
CA THR A 42 13.05 14.54 -2.78
C THR A 42 13.83 13.54 -3.64
N GLY A 43 14.74 14.02 -4.49
CA GLY A 43 15.57 13.19 -5.37
C GLY A 43 16.56 12.30 -4.60
N ILE A 44 17.23 12.84 -3.57
CA ILE A 44 18.13 12.06 -2.70
C ILE A 44 17.36 10.93 -2.00
N CYS A 45 16.18 11.23 -1.45
CA CYS A 45 15.37 10.20 -0.80
C CYS A 45 14.88 9.16 -1.81
N LEU A 46 14.53 9.56 -3.03
CA LEU A 46 14.11 8.63 -4.08
C LEU A 46 15.25 7.68 -4.49
N ILE A 47 16.46 8.20 -4.66
CA ILE A 47 17.64 7.35 -4.96
C ILE A 47 17.90 6.39 -3.82
N MET A 48 17.88 6.88 -2.57
CA MET A 48 18.07 6.05 -1.39
C MET A 48 17.00 4.96 -1.28
N TYR A 49 15.73 5.28 -1.60
CA TYR A 49 14.64 4.31 -1.67
C TYR A 49 14.97 3.17 -2.63
N TYR A 50 15.34 3.48 -3.88
CA TYR A 50 15.70 2.44 -4.85
C TYR A 50 16.91 1.61 -4.41
N VAL A 51 17.96 2.24 -3.86
CA VAL A 51 19.12 1.50 -3.34
C VAL A 51 18.68 0.52 -2.24
N LEU A 52 17.88 0.97 -1.27
CA LEU A 52 17.42 0.12 -0.16
C LEU A 52 16.50 -1.02 -0.63
N THR A 53 15.73 -0.84 -1.72
CA THR A 53 14.92 -1.93 -2.28
C THR A 53 15.75 -3.06 -2.86
N GLN A 54 17.00 -2.79 -3.27
CA GLN A 54 17.91 -3.76 -3.87
C GLN A 54 18.87 -4.41 -2.85
N VAL A 55 19.01 -3.83 -1.65
CA VAL A 55 19.85 -4.42 -0.59
C VAL A 55 19.10 -5.55 0.10
N LEU A 56 19.48 -6.80 -0.20
CA LEU A 56 18.90 -8.00 0.41
C LEU A 56 19.28 -8.14 1.89
N LEU A 57 18.35 -8.69 2.66
CA LEU A 57 18.52 -8.98 4.09
C LEU A 57 19.54 -10.09 4.29
N TYR A 58 20.43 -9.90 5.26
CA TYR A 58 21.42 -10.90 5.60
C TYR A 58 20.78 -12.11 6.28
N GLY A 59 21.11 -13.30 5.75
CA GLY A 59 20.77 -14.58 6.35
C GLY A 59 19.32 -15.03 6.19
N VAL A 60 18.58 -14.45 5.24
CA VAL A 60 17.26 -14.92 4.81
C VAL A 60 17.41 -16.03 3.75
N ASN A 61 16.56 -17.06 3.80
CA ASN A 61 16.57 -18.12 2.78
C ASN A 61 16.16 -17.55 1.40
N PRO A 62 16.90 -17.84 0.30
CA PRO A 62 16.50 -17.44 -1.05
C PRO A 62 15.12 -17.93 -1.49
N GLU A 63 14.64 -19.04 -0.93
CA GLU A 63 13.28 -19.58 -1.18
C GLU A 63 12.21 -18.89 -0.32
N THR A 64 12.38 -17.61 0.01
CA THR A 64 11.36 -16.88 0.76
C THR A 64 10.17 -16.56 -0.13
N LEU A 65 9.03 -17.12 0.27
CA LEU A 65 7.76 -16.90 -0.39
C LEU A 65 7.31 -15.44 -0.21
N ASP A 66 7.12 -14.74 -1.34
CA ASP A 66 6.58 -13.38 -1.33
C ASP A 66 5.07 -13.38 -1.10
N MET A 67 4.71 -13.13 0.16
CA MET A 67 3.32 -13.03 0.61
C MET A 67 2.58 -11.80 0.10
N PHE A 68 3.31 -10.71 -0.08
CA PHE A 68 2.75 -9.40 -0.35
C PHE A 68 2.83 -9.02 -1.83
N ALA A 69 3.17 -9.96 -2.72
CA ALA A 69 3.44 -9.69 -4.13
C ALA A 69 2.43 -8.75 -4.81
N GLY A 70 1.12 -8.93 -4.60
CA GLY A 70 0.12 -8.01 -5.18
C GLY A 70 -0.37 -6.89 -4.28
N TYR A 71 0.23 -6.73 -3.11
CA TYR A 71 0.09 -5.55 -2.27
C TYR A 71 1.34 -4.67 -2.30
N ARG A 72 2.46 -5.13 -2.87
CA ARG A 72 3.73 -4.40 -2.94
C ARG A 72 3.66 -3.05 -3.61
N ALA A 73 2.90 -2.96 -4.71
CA ALA A 73 2.70 -1.70 -5.40
C ALA A 73 2.09 -0.63 -4.47
N ILE A 74 1.28 -1.05 -3.49
CA ILE A 74 0.59 -0.17 -2.54
C ILE A 74 1.43 0.03 -1.28
N ILE A 75 2.13 -1.00 -0.81
CA ILE A 75 2.97 -0.97 0.41
C ILE A 75 4.38 -0.41 0.10
N ALA A 76 4.72 -0.18 -1.16
CA ALA A 76 6.01 0.36 -1.61
C ALA A 76 7.22 -0.39 -1.01
N GLY A 77 7.11 -1.71 -0.83
CA GLY A 77 8.14 -2.58 -0.25
C GLY A 77 8.65 -3.65 -1.22
N ALA A 78 9.81 -4.24 -0.94
CA ALA A 78 10.48 -5.23 -1.80
C ALA A 78 10.84 -6.53 -1.03
N SER A 79 10.72 -7.70 -1.66
CA SER A 79 10.88 -9.00 -0.94
C SER A 79 12.30 -9.15 -0.47
N GLY A 80 12.46 -9.61 0.77
CA GLY A 80 13.77 -10.01 1.25
C GLY A 80 14.80 -8.89 1.22
N SER A 81 14.40 -7.62 1.09
CA SER A 81 15.28 -6.46 1.17
C SER A 81 15.04 -5.67 2.45
N ILE A 82 15.89 -4.68 2.71
CA ILE A 82 15.73 -3.76 3.86
C ILE A 82 14.36 -3.07 3.81
N MET A 83 13.79 -2.88 2.61
CA MET A 83 12.49 -2.27 2.37
C MET A 83 11.32 -3.25 2.45
N HIS A 84 11.48 -4.41 3.09
CA HIS A 84 10.44 -5.45 3.10
C HIS A 84 9.10 -5.00 3.66
N LEU A 85 9.11 -4.29 4.79
CA LEU A 85 7.91 -3.71 5.40
C LEU A 85 7.34 -2.53 4.60
N GLY A 86 8.18 -1.88 3.78
CA GLY A 86 7.83 -0.68 3.03
C GLY A 86 7.22 0.40 3.91
N ILE A 87 6.12 1.00 3.45
CA ILE A 87 5.32 2.00 4.18
C ILE A 87 4.25 1.37 5.09
N GLY A 88 4.14 0.03 5.12
CA GLY A 88 3.09 -0.71 5.85
C GLY A 88 2.90 -0.23 7.28
N PRO A 89 3.95 -0.25 8.13
CA PRO A 89 3.85 0.19 9.51
C PRO A 89 3.46 1.66 9.69
N ILE A 90 3.87 2.53 8.75
CA ILE A 90 3.55 3.96 8.75
C ILE A 90 2.05 4.16 8.51
N VAL A 91 1.50 3.47 7.51
CA VAL A 91 0.08 3.51 7.18
C VAL A 91 -0.75 2.86 8.28
N THR A 92 -0.38 1.67 8.76
CA THR A 92 -1.11 0.97 9.83
C THR A 92 -1.15 1.81 11.12
N GLY A 93 -0.01 2.37 11.54
CA GLY A 93 0.04 3.22 12.72
C GLY A 93 -0.78 4.52 12.57
N SER A 94 -0.81 5.08 11.37
CA SER A 94 -1.65 6.24 11.05
C SER A 94 -3.14 5.89 11.10
N ILE A 95 -3.54 4.74 10.57
CA ILE A 95 -4.93 4.24 10.63
C ILE A 95 -5.38 4.08 12.08
N ILE A 96 -4.57 3.44 12.92
CA ILE A 96 -4.91 3.21 14.34
C ILE A 96 -5.15 4.53 15.05
N MET A 97 -4.26 5.51 14.87
CA MET A 97 -4.41 6.83 15.49
C MET A 97 -5.62 7.59 14.96
N GLN A 98 -5.86 7.53 13.65
CA GLN A 98 -7.02 8.16 13.03
C GLN A 98 -8.31 7.54 13.55
N LEU A 99 -8.40 6.20 13.61
CA LEU A 99 -9.55 5.46 14.15
C LEU A 99 -9.84 5.86 15.60
N PHE A 100 -8.83 5.95 16.46
CA PHE A 100 -9.04 6.34 17.85
C PHE A 100 -9.50 7.79 18.03
N VAL A 101 -8.99 8.72 17.22
CA VAL A 101 -9.43 10.12 17.26
C VAL A 101 -10.82 10.28 16.65
N GLY A 102 -11.08 9.66 15.49
CA GLY A 102 -12.38 9.75 14.80
C GLY A 102 -13.51 9.06 15.55
N ALA A 103 -13.25 7.93 16.20
CA ALA A 103 -14.21 7.28 17.09
C ALA A 103 -14.42 8.05 18.41
N LYS A 104 -13.75 9.20 18.60
CA LYS A 104 -13.77 10.03 19.81
C LYS A 104 -13.40 9.27 21.09
N ILE A 105 -12.75 8.10 20.96
CA ILE A 105 -12.13 7.34 22.06
C ILE A 105 -11.02 8.19 22.68
N ILE A 106 -10.27 8.85 21.81
CA ILE A 106 -9.26 9.85 22.15
C ILE A 106 -9.85 11.24 21.90
N LYS A 107 -10.16 11.98 22.97
CA LYS A 107 -10.61 13.37 22.89
C LYS A 107 -9.39 14.29 22.69
N LEU A 108 -8.94 14.44 21.44
CA LEU A 108 -7.92 15.44 21.05
C LEU A 108 -8.56 16.48 20.14
N ASP A 109 -8.37 17.76 20.45
CA ASP A 109 -8.82 18.85 19.62
C ASP A 109 -7.70 19.26 18.66
N LEU A 110 -7.77 18.79 17.41
CA LEU A 110 -6.77 19.06 16.37
C LEU A 110 -6.69 20.55 15.96
N GLN A 111 -7.59 21.41 16.45
CA GLN A 111 -7.48 22.88 16.30
C GLN A 111 -6.42 23.46 17.23
N LYS A 112 -6.16 22.84 18.38
CA LYS A 112 -5.15 23.29 19.33
C LYS A 112 -3.76 22.83 18.90
N SER A 113 -2.80 23.75 18.93
CA SER A 113 -1.40 23.46 18.55
C SER A 113 -0.76 22.40 19.43
N GLU A 114 -1.09 22.38 20.73
CA GLU A 114 -0.57 21.40 21.69
C GLU A 114 -1.08 19.98 21.41
N ASP A 115 -2.40 19.82 21.24
CA ASP A 115 -3.04 18.54 20.94
C ASP A 115 -2.57 17.99 19.60
N LYS A 116 -2.34 18.87 18.61
CA LYS A 116 -1.76 18.49 17.32
C LYS A 116 -0.33 18.00 17.44
N ALA A 117 0.48 18.62 18.30
CA ALA A 117 1.85 18.18 18.57
C ALA A 117 1.85 16.84 19.31
N LEU A 118 0.95 16.65 20.29
CA LEU A 118 0.79 15.38 21.00
C LEU A 118 0.31 14.26 20.06
N TYR A 119 -0.67 14.54 19.20
CA TYR A 119 -1.13 13.61 18.17
C TYR A 119 0.02 13.16 17.27
N GLN A 120 0.79 14.12 16.74
CA GLN A 120 1.95 13.82 15.89
C GLN A 120 3.02 13.04 16.65
N GLY A 121 3.25 13.34 17.93
CA GLY A 121 4.20 12.63 18.77
C GLY A 121 3.81 11.17 18.99
N VAL A 122 2.58 10.94 19.44
CA VAL A 122 2.08 9.59 19.71
C VAL A 122 1.97 8.77 18.43
N GLN A 123 1.56 9.38 17.31
CA GLN A 123 1.52 8.68 16.01
C GLN A 123 2.88 8.07 15.66
N LYS A 124 3.98 8.76 15.91
CA LYS A 124 5.32 8.22 15.66
C LYS A 124 5.64 7.03 16.56
N VAL A 125 5.29 7.11 17.84
CA VAL A 125 5.49 6.00 18.79
C VAL A 125 4.68 4.78 18.36
N VAL A 126 3.43 4.98 17.92
CA VAL A 126 2.59 3.91 17.38
C VAL A 126 3.22 3.31 16.12
N ILE A 127 3.72 4.13 15.19
CA ILE A 127 4.42 3.64 13.99
C ILE A 127 5.62 2.77 14.37
N MET A 128 6.44 3.18 15.35
CA MET A 128 7.58 2.39 15.83
C MET A 128 7.15 1.05 16.41
N LEU A 129 6.08 1.04 17.21
CA LEU A 129 5.50 -0.18 17.74
C LEU A 129 4.99 -1.07 16.59
N MET A 130 4.35 -0.49 15.57
CA MET A 130 3.88 -1.23 14.41
C MET A 130 5.01 -1.84 13.59
N ILE A 131 6.19 -1.21 13.49
CA ILE A 131 7.35 -1.81 12.81
C ILE A 131 7.72 -3.14 13.49
N ILE A 132 7.74 -3.18 14.83
CA ILE A 132 8.05 -4.40 15.58
C ILE A 132 6.91 -5.42 15.44
N VAL A 133 5.66 -4.97 15.60
CA VAL A 133 4.46 -5.82 15.52
C VAL A 133 4.26 -6.42 14.13
N GLU A 134 4.69 -5.75 13.05
CA GLU A 134 4.67 -6.31 11.70
C GLU A 134 5.92 -7.16 11.40
N ALA A 135 7.10 -6.78 11.89
CA ALA A 135 8.33 -7.53 11.67
C ALA A 135 8.32 -8.93 12.30
N ILE A 136 7.85 -9.05 13.55
CA ILE A 136 7.86 -10.32 14.29
C ILE A 136 7.04 -11.40 13.55
N PRO A 137 5.74 -11.20 13.26
CA PRO A 137 4.93 -12.21 12.58
C PRO A 137 5.50 -12.60 11.21
N GLN A 138 6.12 -11.68 10.48
CA GLN A 138 6.70 -11.97 9.16
C GLN A 138 7.95 -12.87 9.26
N VAL A 139 8.84 -12.64 10.24
CA VAL A 139 10.03 -13.48 10.51
C VAL A 139 9.66 -14.86 11.03
N PHE A 140 8.64 -14.94 11.89
CA PHE A 140 8.14 -16.23 12.37
C PHE A 140 7.26 -16.96 11.34
N GLY A 141 6.65 -16.22 10.41
CA GLY A 141 5.78 -16.75 9.36
C GLY A 141 6.57 -17.29 8.16
N TYR A 142 7.09 -16.40 7.32
CA TYR A 142 7.61 -16.74 5.99
C TYR A 142 9.03 -16.26 5.70
N LEU A 143 9.57 -15.26 6.43
CA LEU A 143 10.98 -14.85 6.33
C LEU A 143 11.87 -15.76 7.20
N SER A 144 11.93 -17.05 6.86
CA SER A 144 12.71 -18.02 7.62
C SER A 144 14.23 -17.76 7.47
N PRO A 145 15.00 -17.81 8.56
CA PRO A 145 16.45 -17.70 8.49
C PRO A 145 17.06 -18.89 7.73
N SER A 146 18.16 -18.61 7.03
CA SER A 146 18.98 -19.61 6.35
C SER A 146 19.63 -20.59 7.33
N HIS A 147 19.86 -21.82 6.87
CA HIS A 147 20.51 -22.87 7.66
C HIS A 147 21.91 -22.46 8.16
N SER A 148 22.66 -21.69 7.36
CA SER A 148 23.98 -21.16 7.76
C SER A 148 23.90 -20.19 8.94
N LEU A 149 22.93 -19.27 8.94
CA LEU A 149 22.73 -18.33 10.03
C LEU A 149 22.24 -19.02 11.31
N ILE A 150 21.36 -20.02 11.16
CA ILE A 150 20.86 -20.84 12.27
C ILE A 150 22.02 -21.59 12.95
N ASN A 151 22.95 -22.15 12.17
CA ASN A 151 24.09 -22.89 12.69
C ASN A 151 25.09 -21.98 13.45
N MET A 152 25.17 -20.70 13.09
CA MET A 152 26.12 -19.74 13.70
C MET A 152 25.59 -19.11 14.99
N LEU A 153 24.29 -18.75 15.04
CA LEU A 153 23.69 -17.93 16.12
C LEU A 153 22.56 -18.64 16.88
N GLY A 154 22.23 -19.87 16.48
CA GLY A 154 21.02 -20.56 16.91
C GLY A 154 19.75 -20.01 16.23
N GLY A 155 18.68 -20.81 16.24
CA GLY A 155 17.43 -20.45 15.56
C GLY A 155 16.79 -19.14 16.05
N THR A 156 16.88 -18.86 17.35
CA THR A 156 16.35 -17.62 17.95
C THR A 156 17.24 -16.42 17.64
N GLY A 157 18.57 -16.58 17.72
CA GLY A 157 19.52 -15.51 17.41
C GLY A 157 19.46 -15.09 15.94
N ALA A 158 19.35 -16.06 15.03
CA ALA A 158 19.17 -15.80 13.61
C ALA A 158 17.90 -14.98 13.31
N ARG A 159 16.77 -15.30 13.97
CA ARG A 159 15.52 -14.54 13.84
C ARG A 159 15.65 -13.12 14.41
N ALA A 160 16.29 -12.96 15.56
CA ALA A 160 16.50 -11.65 16.17
C ALA A 160 17.31 -10.71 15.25
N VAL A 161 18.33 -11.23 14.55
CA VAL A 161 19.12 -10.47 13.57
C VAL A 161 18.26 -10.01 12.39
N ILE A 162 17.38 -10.86 11.86
CA ILE A 162 16.46 -10.47 10.77
C ILE A 162 15.46 -9.42 11.26
N ILE A 163 14.88 -9.59 12.46
CA ILE A 163 13.96 -8.61 13.05
C ILE A 163 14.65 -7.26 13.23
N ALA A 164 15.90 -7.25 13.71
CA ALA A 164 16.67 -6.02 13.87
C ALA A 164 16.92 -5.31 12.54
N GLN A 165 17.22 -6.06 11.46
CA GLN A 165 17.37 -5.51 10.12
C GLN A 165 16.06 -4.92 9.59
N LEU A 166 14.92 -5.62 9.75
CA LEU A 166 13.60 -5.12 9.36
C LEU A 166 13.21 -3.87 10.16
N PHE A 167 13.52 -3.85 11.45
CA PHE A 167 13.29 -2.69 12.30
C PHE A 167 14.10 -1.47 11.82
N MET A 168 15.38 -1.68 11.54
CA MET A 168 16.25 -0.63 11.00
C MET A 168 15.76 -0.14 9.64
N GLY A 169 15.34 -1.04 8.75
CA GLY A 169 14.74 -0.69 7.47
C GLY A 169 13.49 0.16 7.61
N GLY A 170 12.51 -0.30 8.40
CA GLY A 170 11.29 0.46 8.67
C GLY A 170 11.55 1.84 9.28
N PHE A 171 12.57 1.94 10.15
CA PHE A 171 12.95 3.20 10.75
C PHE A 171 13.58 4.19 9.76
N ILE A 172 14.40 3.69 8.82
CA ILE A 172 14.94 4.51 7.72
C ILE A 172 13.80 5.05 6.85
N VAL A 173 12.83 4.22 6.47
CA VAL A 173 11.67 4.66 5.68
C VAL A 173 10.88 5.75 6.40
N PHE A 174 10.65 5.56 7.70
CA PHE A 174 9.96 6.54 8.53
C PHE A 174 10.71 7.89 8.57
N TRP A 175 12.03 7.89 8.72
CA TRP A 175 12.83 9.11 8.67
C TRP A 175 12.82 9.77 7.30
N MET A 176 12.88 9.00 6.22
CA MET A 176 12.79 9.53 4.88
C MET A 176 11.41 10.16 4.62
N ASP A 177 10.33 9.56 5.13
CA ASP A 177 8.99 10.15 5.05
C ASP A 177 8.89 11.48 5.83
N GLU A 178 9.45 11.54 7.04
CA GLU A 178 9.51 12.79 7.80
C GLU A 178 10.33 13.87 7.08
N LEU A 179 11.44 13.48 6.45
CA LEU A 179 12.33 14.39 5.74
C LEU A 179 11.62 14.98 4.53
N ILE A 180 10.97 14.16 3.71
CA ILE A 180 10.21 14.61 2.53
C ILE A 180 9.02 15.46 2.96
N SER A 181 8.27 15.04 3.98
CA SER A 181 7.08 15.77 4.43
C SER A 181 7.39 17.16 5.00
N LYS A 182 8.63 17.42 5.44
CA LYS A 182 9.07 18.72 5.97
C LYS A 182 9.89 19.54 4.99
N TRP A 183 10.78 18.91 4.23
CA TRP A 183 11.77 19.57 3.38
C TRP A 183 11.57 19.31 1.88
N GLY A 184 10.82 18.29 1.50
CA GLY A 184 10.59 17.87 0.12
C GLY A 184 9.28 18.37 -0.48
N ILE A 185 8.83 17.66 -1.51
CA ILE A 185 7.56 17.91 -2.22
C ILE A 185 6.58 16.78 -1.88
N GLY A 186 5.42 17.16 -1.33
CA GLY A 186 4.37 16.18 -0.99
C GLY A 186 4.69 15.39 0.28
N SER A 187 4.21 14.14 0.33
CA SER A 187 4.45 13.18 1.41
C SER A 187 5.39 12.08 0.92
N GLY A 188 6.28 11.59 1.79
CA GLY A 188 7.19 10.49 1.44
C GLY A 188 6.43 9.21 1.12
N VAL A 189 5.38 8.89 1.88
CA VAL A 189 4.46 7.77 1.59
C VAL A 189 3.97 7.80 0.14
N SER A 190 3.45 8.94 -0.33
CA SER A 190 2.97 9.07 -1.71
C SER A 190 4.09 8.95 -2.76
N LEU A 191 5.29 9.47 -2.44
CA LEU A 191 6.44 9.39 -3.34
C LEU A 191 6.92 7.94 -3.51
N PHE A 192 7.00 7.16 -2.42
CA PHE A 192 7.47 5.79 -2.47
C PHE A 192 6.48 4.87 -3.20
N ILE A 193 5.17 5.08 -3.04
CA ILE A 193 4.15 4.39 -3.82
C ILE A 193 4.33 4.71 -5.30
N ALA A 194 4.43 6.00 -5.65
CA ALA A 194 4.61 6.41 -7.04
C ALA A 194 5.89 5.84 -7.66
N ALA A 195 6.98 5.80 -6.89
CA ALA A 195 8.25 5.19 -7.28
C ALA A 195 8.10 3.69 -7.57
N GLY A 196 7.56 2.92 -6.63
CA GLY A 196 7.38 1.47 -6.79
C GLY A 196 6.43 1.09 -7.92
N VAL A 197 5.32 1.84 -8.10
CA VAL A 197 4.40 1.63 -9.23
C VAL A 197 5.08 1.96 -10.56
N SER A 198 5.83 3.06 -10.62
CA SER A 198 6.56 3.46 -11.83
C SER A 198 7.63 2.41 -12.20
N GLU A 199 8.38 1.92 -11.21
CA GLU A 199 9.35 0.84 -11.39
C GLU A 199 8.67 -0.44 -11.92
N ALA A 200 7.54 -0.84 -11.34
CA ALA A 200 6.79 -2.01 -11.79
C ALA A 200 6.29 -1.88 -13.24
N ILE A 201 5.86 -0.69 -13.66
CA ILE A 201 5.45 -0.42 -15.04
C ILE A 201 6.64 -0.50 -16.00
N ILE A 202 7.76 0.15 -15.65
CA ILE A 202 8.96 0.15 -16.50
C ILE A 202 9.55 -1.25 -16.62
N THR A 203 9.72 -1.97 -15.51
CA THR A 203 10.22 -3.35 -15.49
C THR A 203 9.24 -4.29 -16.19
N GLY A 204 7.93 -4.18 -15.96
CA GLY A 204 6.92 -4.99 -16.65
C GLY A 204 6.85 -4.76 -18.17
N THR A 205 7.27 -3.58 -18.65
CA THR A 205 7.23 -3.23 -20.07
C THR A 205 8.53 -3.53 -20.80
N PHE A 206 9.69 -3.20 -20.21
CA PHE A 206 10.99 -3.15 -20.88
C PHE A 206 12.02 -4.19 -20.40
N ASN A 207 11.68 -5.07 -19.45
CA ASN A 207 12.64 -6.03 -18.93
C ASN A 207 13.09 -7.08 -19.97
N TRP A 208 14.38 -7.08 -20.29
CA TRP A 208 15.01 -7.99 -21.26
C TRP A 208 15.51 -9.31 -20.63
N PHE A 209 15.47 -9.44 -19.31
CA PHE A 209 15.90 -10.66 -18.63
C PHE A 209 14.89 -11.79 -18.81
N PRO A 210 15.37 -13.05 -18.87
CA PRO A 210 14.49 -14.21 -18.96
C PRO A 210 13.59 -14.33 -17.72
N GLN A 211 12.41 -14.91 -17.90
CA GLN A 211 11.42 -15.08 -16.83
C GLN A 211 11.92 -15.97 -15.69
N THR A 212 12.63 -17.05 -16.02
CA THR A 212 13.20 -18.00 -15.06
C THR A 212 14.71 -18.10 -15.23
N SER A 213 15.41 -18.50 -14.15
CA SER A 213 16.84 -18.80 -14.16
C SER A 213 17.18 -19.81 -15.25
N GLY A 214 17.78 -19.35 -16.34
CA GLY A 214 18.09 -20.17 -17.51
C GLY A 214 18.35 -19.34 -18.77
N ALA A 215 18.71 -20.01 -19.87
CA ALA A 215 18.93 -19.36 -21.16
C ALA A 215 17.61 -18.84 -21.76
N MET A 216 17.71 -17.75 -22.51
CA MET A 216 16.59 -17.16 -23.24
C MET A 216 16.15 -18.11 -24.36
N SER A 217 14.87 -18.48 -24.37
CA SER A 217 14.29 -19.42 -25.35
C SER A 217 12.81 -19.13 -25.56
N VAL A 218 12.18 -19.77 -26.55
CA VAL A 218 10.72 -19.64 -26.79
C VAL A 218 9.89 -20.12 -25.58
N THR A 219 10.45 -21.01 -24.76
CA THR A 219 9.86 -21.48 -23.50
C THR A 219 10.20 -20.59 -22.30
N ASN A 220 11.25 -19.77 -22.39
CA ASN A 220 11.68 -18.81 -21.37
C ASN A 220 11.95 -17.43 -22.03
N PRO A 221 10.90 -16.77 -22.54
CA PRO A 221 11.06 -15.49 -23.21
C PRO A 221 11.39 -14.39 -22.18
N PRO A 222 11.83 -13.21 -22.66
CA PRO A 222 11.99 -12.04 -21.81
C PRO A 222 10.74 -11.75 -20.96
N ALA A 223 10.93 -11.28 -19.73
CA ALA A 223 9.84 -11.00 -18.80
C ALA A 223 9.04 -9.74 -19.15
N GLY A 224 9.63 -8.79 -19.89
CA GLY A 224 8.99 -7.55 -20.31
C GLY A 224 8.01 -7.75 -21.47
N THR A 225 6.93 -7.00 -21.49
CA THR A 225 5.87 -7.10 -22.51
C THR A 225 6.37 -6.86 -23.93
N LEU A 226 7.13 -5.77 -24.17
CA LEU A 226 7.67 -5.45 -25.49
C LEU A 226 8.81 -6.41 -25.90
N PRO A 227 9.83 -6.65 -25.05
CA PRO A 227 10.89 -7.60 -25.34
C PRO A 227 10.37 -9.01 -25.66
N LYS A 228 9.37 -9.50 -24.90
CA LYS A 228 8.71 -10.79 -25.13
C LYS A 228 8.07 -10.84 -26.52
N THR A 229 7.31 -9.81 -26.85
CA THR A 229 6.60 -9.73 -28.14
C THR A 229 7.59 -9.76 -29.30
N ILE A 230 8.65 -8.95 -29.22
CA ILE A 230 9.70 -8.90 -30.24
C ILE A 230 10.40 -10.26 -30.36
N TYR A 231 10.79 -10.86 -29.23
CA TYR A 231 11.51 -12.13 -29.20
C TYR A 231 10.67 -13.30 -29.72
N LEU A 232 9.38 -13.38 -29.37
CA LEU A 232 8.50 -14.45 -29.84
C LEU A 232 8.20 -14.31 -31.34
N ILE A 233 8.01 -13.09 -31.84
CA ILE A 233 7.82 -12.85 -33.28
C ILE A 233 9.09 -13.18 -34.07
N SER A 234 10.27 -12.87 -33.54
CA SER A 234 11.53 -13.11 -34.26
C SER A 234 12.01 -14.56 -34.24
N ASN A 235 11.66 -15.34 -33.21
CA ASN A 235 12.20 -16.70 -33.02
C ASN A 235 11.18 -17.82 -33.26
N MET A 236 9.91 -17.52 -33.53
CA MET A 236 8.89 -18.53 -33.87
C MET A 236 8.57 -18.53 -35.36
N SER A 237 8.33 -19.71 -35.93
CA SER A 237 7.84 -19.82 -37.30
C SER A 237 6.38 -19.34 -37.40
N LEU A 238 5.92 -18.97 -38.60
CA LEU A 238 4.52 -18.57 -38.83
C LEU A 238 3.52 -19.68 -38.43
N GLY A 239 3.90 -20.95 -38.58
CA GLY A 239 3.09 -22.09 -38.15
C GLY A 239 2.94 -22.18 -36.63
N ASP A 240 4.03 -21.93 -35.90
CA ASP A 240 4.03 -21.95 -34.42
C ASP A 240 3.33 -20.72 -33.82
N LEU A 241 3.37 -19.58 -34.52
CA LEU A 241 2.64 -18.38 -34.13
C LEU A 241 1.13 -18.60 -34.18
N VAL A 242 0.63 -19.21 -35.26
CA VAL A 242 -0.78 -19.57 -35.43
C VAL A 242 -1.19 -20.71 -34.49
N GLY A 243 -0.29 -21.65 -34.20
CA GLY A 243 -0.55 -22.79 -33.32
C GLY A 243 -0.59 -22.49 -31.81
N GLY A 244 -0.36 -21.23 -31.39
CA GLY A 244 -0.41 -20.84 -29.97
C GLY A 244 0.56 -19.72 -29.58
N GLY A 245 1.41 -19.24 -30.49
CA GLY A 245 2.28 -18.08 -30.23
C GLY A 245 1.50 -16.79 -30.00
N PHE A 246 0.39 -16.56 -30.72
CA PHE A 246 -0.49 -15.41 -30.45
C PHE A 246 -1.12 -15.45 -29.06
N GLU A 247 -1.55 -16.64 -28.60
CA GLU A 247 -2.05 -16.80 -27.24
C GLU A 247 -0.97 -16.48 -26.21
N LYS A 248 0.28 -16.94 -26.44
CA LYS A 248 1.42 -16.64 -25.56
C LYS A 248 1.77 -15.16 -25.51
N ILE A 249 1.63 -14.43 -26.61
CA ILE A 249 1.91 -13.00 -26.70
C ILE A 249 0.80 -12.17 -26.02
N PHE A 250 -0.46 -12.47 -26.33
CA PHE A 250 -1.59 -11.64 -25.93
C PHE A 250 -2.20 -12.01 -24.57
N ILE A 251 -2.06 -13.26 -24.11
CA ILE A 251 -2.83 -13.81 -22.98
C ILE A 251 -1.92 -14.45 -21.93
N SER A 252 -0.97 -15.31 -22.33
CA SER A 252 -0.22 -16.10 -21.35
C SER A 252 0.78 -15.25 -20.56
N PRO A 253 1.01 -15.57 -19.27
CA PRO A 253 2.12 -15.03 -18.49
C PRO A 253 3.48 -15.34 -19.16
N PRO A 254 4.53 -14.53 -18.92
CA PRO A 254 4.58 -13.32 -18.09
C PRO A 254 4.14 -12.08 -18.90
N ASN A 255 3.58 -11.08 -18.22
CA ASN A 255 3.21 -9.75 -18.74
C ASN A 255 2.66 -9.73 -20.20
N PRO A 256 1.39 -10.11 -20.40
CA PRO A 256 0.80 -10.14 -21.73
C PRO A 256 0.49 -8.74 -22.27
N ILE A 257 0.40 -8.58 -23.60
CA ILE A 257 0.06 -7.29 -24.25
C ILE A 257 -1.28 -6.73 -23.72
N ILE A 258 -2.25 -7.59 -23.43
CA ILE A 258 -3.54 -7.15 -22.89
C ILE A 258 -3.41 -6.42 -21.55
N ALA A 259 -2.40 -6.76 -20.74
CA ALA A 259 -2.13 -6.05 -19.49
C ALA A 259 -1.57 -4.64 -19.73
N LEU A 260 -0.72 -4.46 -20.76
CA LEU A 260 -0.21 -3.13 -21.15
C LEU A 260 -1.33 -2.24 -21.70
N ILE A 261 -2.14 -2.77 -22.62
CA ILE A 261 -3.30 -2.04 -23.17
C ILE A 261 -4.29 -1.69 -22.05
N GLY A 262 -4.61 -2.64 -21.17
CA GLY A 262 -5.47 -2.41 -20.02
C GLY A 262 -4.94 -1.33 -19.09
N THR A 263 -3.63 -1.31 -18.83
CA THR A 263 -2.96 -0.28 -18.02
C THR A 263 -3.10 1.11 -18.67
N ILE A 264 -2.89 1.23 -19.98
CA ILE A 264 -3.03 2.51 -20.70
C ILE A 264 -4.48 3.02 -20.65
N VAL A 265 -5.46 2.15 -20.90
CA VAL A 265 -6.89 2.50 -20.87
C VAL A 265 -7.31 2.97 -19.47
N ILE A 266 -6.93 2.22 -18.43
CA ILE A 266 -7.23 2.59 -17.04
C ILE A 266 -6.52 3.88 -16.66
N PHE A 267 -5.27 4.08 -17.07
CA PHE A 267 -4.52 5.31 -16.80
C PHE A 267 -5.24 6.55 -17.32
N PHE A 268 -5.65 6.56 -18.60
CA PHE A 268 -6.40 7.69 -19.17
C PHE A 268 -7.76 7.87 -18.50
N GLY A 269 -8.46 6.79 -18.18
CA GLY A 269 -9.73 6.85 -17.46
C GLY A 269 -9.61 7.47 -16.07
N VAL A 270 -8.58 7.09 -15.31
CA VAL A 270 -8.31 7.65 -13.97
C VAL A 270 -7.87 9.12 -14.06
N VAL A 271 -6.99 9.47 -14.99
CA VAL A 271 -6.57 10.87 -15.19
C VAL A 271 -7.77 11.76 -15.55
N TYR A 272 -8.68 11.27 -16.38
CA TYR A 272 -9.93 11.98 -16.70
C TYR A 272 -10.82 12.17 -15.45
N ALA A 273 -11.01 11.12 -14.65
CA ALA A 273 -11.81 11.19 -13.43
C ALA A 273 -11.18 12.10 -12.36
N GLU A 274 -9.85 12.09 -12.21
CA GLU A 274 -9.13 12.89 -11.19
C GLU A 274 -9.03 14.37 -11.59
N SER A 275 -8.93 14.67 -12.89
CA SER A 275 -8.92 16.05 -13.39
C SER A 275 -10.31 16.71 -13.38
N SER A 276 -11.38 15.91 -13.27
CA SER A 276 -12.76 16.40 -13.20
C SER A 276 -13.04 17.12 -11.88
N LYS A 277 -13.49 18.38 -11.97
CA LYS A 277 -13.82 19.23 -10.82
C LYS A 277 -15.07 20.06 -11.08
N VAL A 278 -15.84 20.29 -10.02
CA VAL A 278 -16.97 21.21 -9.98
C VAL A 278 -16.50 22.50 -9.30
N GLU A 279 -16.59 23.64 -9.99
CA GLU A 279 -16.17 24.93 -9.44
C GLU A 279 -17.36 25.66 -8.84
N LEU A 280 -17.36 25.86 -7.53
CA LEU A 280 -18.36 26.66 -6.84
C LEU A 280 -17.97 28.14 -6.90
N PRO A 281 -18.83 29.04 -7.42
CA PRO A 281 -18.56 30.47 -7.39
C PRO A 281 -18.69 30.98 -5.95
N LEU A 282 -17.73 31.80 -5.52
CA LEU A 282 -17.76 32.48 -4.22
C LEU A 282 -17.54 33.98 -4.43
N THR A 283 -18.15 34.78 -3.56
CA THR A 283 -18.03 36.25 -3.54
C THR A 283 -17.67 36.71 -2.14
N HIS A 284 -16.83 37.75 -2.03
CA HIS A 284 -16.49 38.29 -0.72
C HIS A 284 -17.63 39.19 -0.21
N ALA A 285 -18.10 38.97 1.01
CA ALA A 285 -19.24 39.70 1.57
C ALA A 285 -18.96 41.19 1.76
N ARG A 286 -17.73 41.56 2.15
CA ARG A 286 -17.34 42.95 2.46
C ARG A 286 -16.63 43.69 1.32
N VAL A 287 -16.13 42.99 0.30
CA VAL A 287 -15.28 43.58 -0.75
C VAL A 287 -15.99 43.39 -2.08
N ARG A 288 -16.63 44.46 -2.54
CA ARG A 288 -17.40 44.45 -3.78
C ARG A 288 -16.47 44.16 -4.96
N GLY A 289 -16.82 43.16 -5.77
CA GLY A 289 -16.05 42.77 -6.96
C GLY A 289 -15.03 41.65 -6.74
N ALA A 290 -14.69 41.30 -5.50
CA ALA A 290 -13.85 40.14 -5.22
C ALA A 290 -14.65 38.84 -5.42
N ARG A 291 -14.35 38.13 -6.52
CA ARG A 291 -14.93 36.82 -6.85
C ARG A 291 -13.83 35.76 -6.83
N GLY A 292 -14.13 34.62 -6.23
CA GLY A 292 -13.28 33.44 -6.24
C GLY A 292 -14.05 32.23 -6.78
N ARG A 293 -13.32 31.17 -7.12
CA ARG A 293 -13.90 29.86 -7.39
C ARG A 293 -13.30 28.85 -6.44
N TYR A 294 -14.14 28.06 -5.80
CA TYR A 294 -13.70 26.94 -4.96
C TYR A 294 -13.84 25.63 -5.74
N PRO A 295 -12.73 25.01 -6.17
CA PRO A 295 -12.80 23.77 -6.93
C PRO A 295 -13.03 22.57 -6.01
N LEU A 296 -14.17 21.90 -6.18
CA LEU A 296 -14.46 20.60 -5.60
C LEU A 296 -14.08 19.51 -6.61
N ARG A 297 -13.04 18.74 -6.31
CA ARG A 297 -12.66 17.59 -7.15
C ARG A 297 -13.70 16.49 -7.02
N LEU A 298 -14.00 15.79 -8.13
CA LEU A 298 -14.90 14.64 -8.13
C LEU A 298 -14.40 13.55 -7.16
N MET A 299 -13.10 13.28 -7.21
CA MET A 299 -12.39 12.42 -6.25
C MET A 299 -12.10 13.17 -4.94
N TYR A 300 -13.15 13.52 -4.20
CA TYR A 300 -13.06 14.37 -3.01
C TYR A 300 -12.19 13.78 -1.90
N ALA A 301 -12.36 12.49 -1.60
CA ALA A 301 -11.56 11.78 -0.59
C ALA A 301 -10.18 11.33 -1.11
N SER A 302 -9.81 11.70 -2.35
CA SER A 302 -8.57 11.26 -3.00
C SER A 302 -8.44 9.72 -3.03
N ASN A 303 -7.20 9.21 -3.13
CA ASN A 303 -6.88 7.80 -3.30
C ASN A 303 -6.63 7.09 -1.96
N ILE A 304 -6.66 7.83 -0.85
CA ILE A 304 -6.32 7.34 0.49
C ILE A 304 -7.24 6.20 0.93
N PRO A 305 -8.59 6.28 0.81
CA PRO A 305 -9.47 5.21 1.31
C PRO A 305 -9.21 3.85 0.65
N VAL A 306 -8.87 3.85 -0.64
CA VAL A 306 -8.51 2.65 -1.41
C VAL A 306 -7.20 2.05 -0.88
N ILE A 307 -6.21 2.90 -0.58
CA ILE A 307 -4.93 2.49 0.01
C ILE A 307 -5.16 1.85 1.39
N LEU A 308 -5.98 2.48 2.25
CA LEU A 308 -6.26 1.96 3.59
C LEU A 308 -6.96 0.59 3.52
N MET A 309 -7.93 0.43 2.63
CA MET A 309 -8.61 -0.86 2.44
C MET A 309 -7.67 -1.94 1.93
N ALA A 310 -6.80 -1.63 0.97
CA ALA A 310 -5.82 -2.59 0.47
C ALA A 310 -4.80 -3.01 1.55
N ALA A 311 -4.33 -2.07 2.36
CA ALA A 311 -3.44 -2.36 3.49
C ALA A 311 -4.12 -3.26 4.53
N LEU A 312 -5.40 -2.98 4.85
CA LEU A 312 -6.19 -3.83 5.75
C LEU A 312 -6.30 -5.27 5.24
N LEU A 313 -6.64 -5.45 3.96
CA LEU A 313 -6.75 -6.78 3.35
C LEU A 313 -5.40 -7.51 3.29
N ALA A 314 -4.30 -6.78 3.06
CA ALA A 314 -2.95 -7.33 3.10
C ALA A 314 -2.63 -7.91 4.49
N ASN A 315 -2.94 -7.16 5.55
CA ASN A 315 -2.75 -7.60 6.94
C ASN A 315 -3.63 -8.81 7.27
N VAL A 316 -4.91 -8.81 6.86
CA VAL A 316 -5.80 -9.95 7.05
C VAL A 316 -5.25 -11.22 6.38
N ASN A 317 -4.74 -11.11 5.14
CA ASN A 317 -4.13 -12.24 4.43
C ASN A 317 -2.83 -12.72 5.11
N MET A 318 -2.01 -11.80 5.62
CA MET A 318 -0.80 -12.15 6.38
C MET A 318 -1.14 -12.99 7.62
N PHE A 319 -2.10 -12.52 8.44
CA PHE A 319 -2.52 -13.26 9.63
C PHE A 319 -3.11 -14.63 9.26
N ALA A 320 -3.94 -14.70 8.22
CA ALA A 320 -4.53 -15.96 7.77
C ALA A 320 -3.46 -17.00 7.38
N LEU A 321 -2.38 -16.61 6.68
CA LEU A 321 -1.28 -17.54 6.39
C LEU A 321 -0.54 -17.97 7.67
N ILE A 322 -0.26 -17.04 8.58
CA ILE A 322 0.49 -17.38 9.80
C ILE A 322 -0.27 -18.40 10.65
N PHE A 323 -1.59 -18.22 10.80
CA PHE A 323 -2.48 -19.16 11.48
C PHE A 323 -2.56 -20.52 10.76
N TRP A 324 -2.53 -20.53 9.43
CA TRP A 324 -2.53 -21.77 8.65
C TRP A 324 -1.20 -22.51 8.64
N GLY A 325 -0.07 -21.80 8.57
CA GLY A 325 1.24 -22.40 8.34
C GLY A 325 1.97 -22.80 9.62
N ARG A 326 2.13 -21.86 10.55
CA ARG A 326 3.06 -21.99 11.70
C ARG A 326 2.33 -21.98 13.05
N LEU A 327 1.21 -21.29 13.17
CA LEU A 327 0.37 -21.24 14.36
C LEU A 327 -0.72 -22.34 14.34
N SER A 328 -0.38 -23.52 13.84
CA SER A 328 -1.28 -24.68 13.73
C SER A 328 -1.85 -25.14 15.07
N ASN A 329 -1.12 -24.91 16.16
CA ASN A 329 -1.49 -25.33 17.52
C ASN A 329 -2.29 -24.26 18.29
N PHE A 330 -2.64 -23.12 17.67
CA PHE A 330 -3.43 -22.10 18.36
C PHE A 330 -4.90 -22.55 18.45
N PRO A 331 -5.52 -22.54 19.65
CA PRO A 331 -6.90 -22.99 19.79
C PRO A 331 -7.84 -22.17 18.88
N ILE A 332 -8.73 -22.86 18.16
CA ILE A 332 -9.77 -22.33 17.26
C ILE A 332 -9.25 -21.75 15.92
N LEU A 333 -8.12 -21.05 15.91
CA LEU A 333 -7.60 -20.33 14.73
C LEU A 333 -6.52 -21.11 13.96
N GLY A 334 -5.82 -22.04 14.60
CA GLY A 334 -4.80 -22.87 13.96
C GLY A 334 -5.43 -23.83 12.95
N HIS A 335 -4.93 -23.83 11.70
CA HIS A 335 -5.47 -24.66 10.60
C HIS A 335 -6.98 -24.53 10.31
N ALA A 336 -7.58 -23.38 10.66
CA ALA A 336 -8.95 -23.09 10.29
C ALA A 336 -9.10 -22.98 8.75
N TRP A 337 -9.59 -24.04 8.10
CA TRP A 337 -9.82 -24.06 6.65
C TRP A 337 -10.80 -22.96 6.18
N TRP A 338 -11.68 -22.51 7.08
CA TRP A 338 -12.61 -21.42 6.86
C TRP A 338 -11.93 -20.03 6.89
N LEU A 339 -10.80 -19.88 7.58
CA LEU A 339 -10.02 -18.63 7.61
C LEU A 339 -9.15 -18.51 6.35
N GLY A 340 -8.44 -19.57 5.98
CA GLY A 340 -7.62 -19.63 4.77
C GLY A 340 -6.84 -20.92 4.66
N LYS A 341 -6.98 -21.63 3.52
CA LYS A 341 -6.17 -22.81 3.17
C LYS A 341 -5.09 -22.39 2.18
N TYR A 342 -3.83 -22.73 2.45
CA TYR A 342 -2.71 -22.45 1.56
C TYR A 342 -1.99 -23.74 1.18
N MET A 343 -1.58 -23.87 -0.08
CA MET A 343 -0.74 -24.98 -0.53
C MET A 343 0.70 -24.80 -0.03
N PRO A 344 1.42 -25.89 0.28
CA PRO A 344 2.86 -25.82 0.59
C PRO A 344 3.61 -25.10 -0.52
N GLY A 345 4.41 -24.08 -0.18
CA GLY A 345 5.15 -23.32 -1.19
C GLY A 345 4.35 -22.22 -1.91
N SER A 346 3.07 -21.98 -1.57
CA SER A 346 2.25 -20.94 -2.19
C SER A 346 1.78 -19.90 -1.17
N THR A 347 1.83 -18.63 -1.57
CA THR A 347 1.30 -17.50 -0.79
C THR A 347 -0.11 -17.09 -1.18
N GLN A 348 -0.68 -17.78 -2.17
CA GLN A 348 -2.03 -17.55 -2.61
C GLN A 348 -2.97 -18.43 -1.79
N PRO A 349 -3.99 -17.86 -1.14
CA PRO A 349 -5.02 -18.66 -0.51
C PRO A 349 -5.72 -19.47 -1.60
N VAL A 350 -5.96 -20.75 -1.33
CA VAL A 350 -6.67 -21.66 -2.21
C VAL A 350 -8.13 -21.78 -1.78
N ALA A 351 -8.43 -21.76 -0.48
CA ALA A 351 -9.81 -21.80 0.01
C ALA A 351 -10.00 -20.94 1.28
N GLY A 352 -11.24 -20.74 1.69
CA GLY A 352 -11.62 -20.00 2.91
C GLY A 352 -11.89 -18.52 2.67
N LEU A 353 -12.12 -17.78 3.77
CA LEU A 353 -12.40 -16.34 3.75
C LEU A 353 -11.25 -15.54 3.11
N ALA A 354 -10.00 -15.92 3.38
CA ALA A 354 -8.84 -15.31 2.74
C ALA A 354 -8.86 -15.42 1.21
N TRP A 355 -9.44 -16.48 0.64
CA TRP A 355 -9.56 -16.62 -0.82
C TRP A 355 -10.55 -15.64 -1.44
N TYR A 356 -11.68 -15.40 -0.77
CA TYR A 356 -12.68 -14.41 -1.19
C TYR A 356 -12.18 -12.97 -1.04
N LEU A 357 -11.30 -12.71 -0.07
CA LEU A 357 -10.72 -11.39 0.17
C LEU A 357 -9.45 -11.13 -0.66
N TYR A 358 -8.91 -12.13 -1.34
CA TYR A 358 -7.71 -11.99 -2.16
C TYR A 358 -8.04 -11.53 -3.59
N SER A 359 -7.29 -10.55 -4.09
CA SER A 359 -7.54 -9.97 -5.42
C SER A 359 -7.37 -11.00 -6.55
N PRO A 360 -8.34 -11.11 -7.48
CA PRO A 360 -8.16 -11.90 -8.70
C PRO A 360 -7.12 -11.23 -9.61
N ARG A 361 -6.16 -11.99 -10.15
CA ARG A 361 -5.02 -11.43 -10.91
C ARG A 361 -4.95 -11.93 -12.34
N GLY A 362 -5.05 -11.01 -13.30
CA GLY A 362 -4.93 -11.33 -14.72
C GLY A 362 -6.15 -12.08 -15.26
N LEU A 363 -6.48 -11.82 -16.52
CA LEU A 363 -7.67 -12.40 -17.17
C LEU A 363 -7.62 -13.93 -17.25
N HIS A 364 -6.41 -14.50 -17.26
CA HIS A 364 -6.19 -15.94 -17.29
C HIS A 364 -6.56 -16.69 -16.02
N THR A 365 -6.65 -16.02 -14.86
CA THR A 365 -7.01 -16.71 -13.61
C THR A 365 -8.50 -16.71 -13.32
N TRP A 366 -9.25 -15.74 -13.85
CA TRP A 366 -10.66 -15.60 -13.53
C TRP A 366 -11.56 -15.61 -14.77
N LEU A 367 -11.24 -14.87 -15.84
CA LEU A 367 -12.11 -14.72 -17.00
C LEU A 367 -12.03 -15.94 -17.93
N PHE A 368 -10.82 -16.34 -18.32
CA PHE A 368 -10.66 -17.42 -19.30
C PHE A 368 -11.05 -18.82 -18.77
N PRO A 369 -10.84 -19.18 -17.49
CA PRO A 369 -11.36 -20.42 -16.93
C PRO A 369 -12.89 -20.51 -16.89
N MET A 370 -13.61 -19.37 -17.02
CA MET A 370 -15.08 -19.35 -17.15
C MET A 370 -15.55 -19.57 -18.58
N ILE A 371 -14.71 -19.29 -19.58
CA ILE A 371 -15.07 -19.30 -21.00
C ILE A 371 -14.59 -20.59 -21.67
N ASP A 372 -13.37 -21.05 -21.35
CA ASP A 372 -12.74 -22.19 -22.01
C ASP A 372 -12.23 -23.23 -20.97
N PRO A 373 -12.65 -24.52 -21.07
CA PRO A 373 -12.17 -25.61 -20.23
C PRO A 373 -10.65 -25.81 -20.20
N ARG A 374 -9.91 -25.33 -21.22
CA ARG A 374 -8.44 -25.43 -21.29
C ARG A 374 -7.73 -24.72 -20.14
N TYR A 375 -8.34 -23.67 -19.58
CA TYR A 375 -7.80 -22.92 -18.45
C TYR A 375 -8.29 -23.44 -17.09
N ALA A 376 -8.97 -24.59 -17.05
CA ALA A 376 -9.51 -25.14 -15.82
C ALA A 376 -8.43 -25.46 -14.76
N GLY A 377 -7.18 -25.65 -15.17
CA GLY A 377 -6.04 -25.81 -14.26
C GLY A 377 -5.83 -24.60 -13.32
N TYR A 378 -6.26 -23.40 -13.71
CA TYR A 378 -6.16 -22.18 -12.89
C TYR A 378 -7.26 -22.07 -11.83
N LEU A 379 -8.32 -22.88 -11.91
CA LEU A 379 -9.40 -22.88 -10.91
C LEU A 379 -9.01 -23.56 -9.60
N ALA A 380 -7.86 -24.24 -9.53
CA ALA A 380 -7.37 -24.92 -8.32
C ALA A 380 -8.41 -25.81 -7.60
N GLY A 381 -9.32 -26.43 -8.37
CA GLY A 381 -10.41 -27.29 -7.86
C GLY A 381 -11.75 -26.60 -7.62
N HIS A 382 -11.88 -25.29 -7.90
CA HIS A 382 -13.13 -24.54 -7.77
C HIS A 382 -13.99 -24.58 -9.03
N ALA A 383 -15.31 -24.53 -8.86
CA ALA A 383 -16.22 -24.41 -10.00
C ALA A 383 -16.20 -22.97 -10.57
N PRO A 384 -16.45 -22.77 -11.88
CA PRO A 384 -16.48 -21.43 -12.49
C PRO A 384 -17.41 -20.44 -11.77
N TRP A 385 -18.56 -20.89 -11.26
CA TRP A 385 -19.49 -20.05 -10.50
C TRP A 385 -18.90 -19.56 -9.16
N GLN A 386 -18.02 -20.35 -8.51
CA GLN A 386 -17.33 -19.94 -7.29
C GLN A 386 -16.34 -18.81 -7.55
N MET A 387 -15.72 -18.81 -8.74
CA MET A 387 -14.86 -17.71 -9.18
C MET A 387 -15.65 -16.42 -9.41
N MET A 388 -16.85 -16.52 -9.99
CA MET A 388 -17.75 -15.37 -10.13
C MET A 388 -18.18 -14.82 -8.76
N LEU A 389 -18.54 -15.71 -7.84
CA LEU A 389 -18.87 -15.34 -6.46
C LEU A 389 -17.68 -14.64 -5.79
N LYS A 390 -16.45 -15.12 -5.99
CA LYS A 390 -15.24 -14.47 -5.50
C LYS A 390 -15.10 -13.02 -5.99
N ILE A 391 -15.31 -12.77 -7.28
CA ILE A 391 -15.18 -11.41 -7.83
C ILE A 391 -16.23 -10.48 -7.22
N VAL A 392 -17.48 -10.95 -7.11
CA VAL A 392 -18.58 -10.18 -6.53
C VAL A 392 -18.31 -9.89 -5.06
N VAL A 393 -17.96 -10.92 -4.27
CA VAL A 393 -17.68 -10.76 -2.83
C VAL A 393 -16.48 -9.84 -2.62
N TYR A 394 -15.38 -10.03 -3.34
CA TYR A 394 -14.21 -9.17 -3.26
C TYR A 394 -14.57 -7.71 -3.61
N GLY A 395 -15.27 -7.51 -4.73
CA GLY A 395 -15.67 -6.17 -5.18
C GLY A 395 -16.58 -5.47 -4.18
N VAL A 396 -17.58 -6.17 -3.64
CA VAL A 396 -18.50 -5.62 -2.64
C VAL A 396 -17.77 -5.26 -1.35
N VAL A 397 -16.95 -6.16 -0.82
CA VAL A 397 -16.19 -5.90 0.42
C VAL A 397 -15.22 -4.74 0.21
N PHE A 398 -14.51 -4.70 -0.92
CA PHE A 398 -13.56 -3.64 -1.22
C PHE A 398 -14.23 -2.27 -1.38
N ILE A 399 -15.34 -2.19 -2.13
CA ILE A 399 -16.09 -0.96 -2.34
C ILE A 399 -16.70 -0.45 -1.03
N ILE A 400 -17.36 -1.32 -0.26
CA ILE A 400 -17.96 -0.94 1.02
C ILE A 400 -16.88 -0.46 2.00
N GLY A 401 -15.76 -1.19 2.08
CA GLY A 401 -14.62 -0.80 2.90
C GLY A 401 -14.04 0.56 2.50
N ALA A 402 -13.85 0.80 1.19
CA ALA A 402 -13.38 2.10 0.69
C ALA A 402 -14.37 3.24 0.96
N ILE A 403 -15.69 3.00 0.90
CA ILE A 403 -16.71 3.98 1.26
C ILE A 403 -16.64 4.30 2.76
N PHE A 404 -16.51 3.27 3.61
CA PHE A 404 -16.39 3.45 5.06
C PHE A 404 -15.16 4.29 5.40
N PHE A 405 -13.98 3.91 4.89
CA PHE A 405 -12.75 4.68 5.08
C PHE A 405 -12.84 6.08 4.46
N GLY A 406 -13.53 6.25 3.34
CA GLY A 406 -13.74 7.55 2.70
C GLY A 406 -14.55 8.51 3.57
N LYS A 407 -15.68 8.06 4.11
CA LYS A 407 -16.49 8.86 5.03
C LYS A 407 -15.71 9.18 6.30
N PHE A 408 -15.08 8.17 6.88
CA PHE A 408 -14.25 8.33 8.07
C PHE A 408 -13.11 9.34 7.87
N TRP A 409 -12.46 9.29 6.71
CA TRP A 409 -11.41 10.23 6.34
C TRP A 409 -11.91 11.67 6.28
N ILE A 410 -13.05 11.89 5.62
CA ILE A 410 -13.67 13.22 5.49
C ILE A 410 -14.02 13.81 6.86
N GLU A 411 -14.56 12.99 7.76
CA GLU A 411 -14.94 13.43 9.12
C GLU A 411 -13.71 13.75 9.98
N THR A 412 -12.69 12.89 9.98
CA THR A 412 -11.48 13.08 10.81
C THR A 412 -10.59 14.24 10.36
N THR A 413 -10.59 14.53 9.06
CA THR A 413 -9.77 15.63 8.49
C THR A 413 -10.48 16.97 8.46
N ASN A 414 -11.69 17.07 9.04
CA ASN A 414 -12.54 18.27 8.98
C ASN A 414 -12.80 18.73 7.54
N MET A 415 -12.85 17.81 6.59
CA MET A 415 -13.29 18.08 5.21
C MET A 415 -14.80 17.87 5.06
N GLY A 416 -15.54 17.70 6.16
CA GLY A 416 -17.00 17.60 6.14
C GLY A 416 -17.67 18.90 5.69
N PRO A 417 -18.92 18.83 5.19
CA PRO A 417 -19.63 20.01 4.69
C PRO A 417 -19.74 21.15 5.71
N GLU A 418 -19.98 20.83 6.98
CA GLU A 418 -20.11 21.83 8.05
C GLU A 418 -18.78 22.54 8.35
N ALA A 419 -17.68 21.78 8.41
CA ALA A 419 -16.35 22.34 8.65
C ALA A 419 -15.89 23.23 7.49
N VAL A 420 -16.12 22.78 6.24
CA VAL A 420 -15.83 23.57 5.04
C VAL A 420 -16.71 24.82 4.98
N ALA A 421 -18.00 24.72 5.33
CA ALA A 421 -18.89 25.87 5.38
C ALA A 421 -18.42 26.92 6.41
N ARG A 422 -18.08 26.49 7.64
CA ARG A 422 -17.50 27.38 8.67
C ARG A 422 -16.18 27.99 8.23
N GLN A 423 -15.35 27.26 7.48
CA GLN A 423 -14.10 27.78 6.93
C GLN A 423 -14.35 28.85 5.85
N ILE A 424 -15.32 28.62 4.96
CA ILE A 424 -15.73 29.58 3.92
C ILE A 424 -16.30 30.84 4.58
N GLU A 425 -17.21 30.69 5.54
CA GLU A 425 -17.79 31.80 6.31
C GLU A 425 -16.72 32.58 7.08
N GLY A 426 -15.82 31.88 7.78
CA GLY A 426 -14.72 32.49 8.53
C GLY A 426 -13.73 33.26 7.64
N SER A 427 -13.67 32.94 6.34
CA SER A 427 -12.88 33.70 5.36
C SER A 427 -13.61 34.93 4.80
N GLY A 428 -14.87 35.17 5.20
CA GLY A 428 -15.70 36.29 4.71
C GLY A 428 -16.25 36.08 3.30
N MET A 429 -16.19 34.85 2.79
CA MET A 429 -16.70 34.47 1.47
C MET A 429 -18.11 33.88 1.60
N GLN A 430 -18.96 34.15 0.62
CA GLN A 430 -20.33 33.66 0.52
C GLN A 430 -20.65 33.19 -0.90
N ILE A 431 -21.56 32.23 -1.01
CA ILE A 431 -22.08 31.80 -2.32
C ILE A 431 -22.96 32.93 -2.86
N PRO A 432 -22.76 33.39 -4.12
CA PRO A 432 -23.62 34.40 -4.71
C PRO A 432 -25.02 33.85 -4.98
N GLY A 433 -26.04 34.60 -4.56
CA GLY A 433 -27.44 34.16 -4.48
C GLY A 433 -27.88 34.08 -3.03
#